data_AF-A0A7S2FHL2-F1
#
_entry.id   AF-A0A7S2FHL2-F1
#
_cell.length_a   1.000
_cell.length_b   1.000
_cell.length_c   1.000
_cell.angle_alpha   90.00
_cell.angle_beta   90.00
_cell.angle_gamma   90.00
#
_symmetry.space_group_name_H-M   'P 1'
#
loop_
_entity.id
_entity.type
_entity.pdbx_description
1 polymer ?
#
loop_
_entity_poly.entity_id
_entity_poly.type
_entity_poly.pdbx_seq_one_letter_code
_entity_poly.pdbx_strand_id
1 'polypeptide(L)'
;KLLREWLDNKPNFYRFLQARKWNVNDSIAMMRNTMEFRRKEGLDELIDTPLGPTPRFLLEFVYPEIKAIKAAYNFTHHKMDKSGRPVYFDRLGDLDYKSMTKAGGSSEERVLKYFIWYSEATWE
;
A
#
# COMPACT_ATOMS: atom_id res chain seq x y z
N LYS A 1 -7.06 -23.20 -5.69
CA LYS A 1 -7.75 -22.06 -5.03
C LYS A 1 -7.34 -20.80 -5.78
N LEU A 2 -8.28 -20.04 -6.36
CA LEU A 2 -7.97 -18.82 -7.15
C LEU A 2 -7.46 -17.67 -6.27
N LEU A 3 -7.84 -17.67 -5.00
CA LEU A 3 -7.47 -16.68 -4.00
C LEU A 3 -6.74 -17.37 -2.84
N ARG A 4 -5.78 -16.67 -2.23
CA ARG A 4 -5.23 -17.08 -0.93
C ARG A 4 -6.30 -16.89 0.13
N GLU A 5 -6.24 -17.67 1.20
CA GLU A 5 -7.27 -17.71 2.25
C GLU A 5 -7.58 -16.34 2.87
N TRP A 6 -6.57 -15.49 3.06
CA TRP A 6 -6.73 -14.14 3.59
C TRP A 6 -7.31 -13.13 2.58
N LEU A 7 -7.15 -13.36 1.27
CA LEU A 7 -7.81 -12.59 0.21
C LEU A 7 -9.24 -13.09 -0.07
N ASP A 8 -9.51 -14.35 0.26
CA ASP A 8 -10.78 -15.04 0.10
C ASP A 8 -11.71 -14.80 1.31
N ASN A 9 -11.98 -13.52 1.60
CA ASN A 9 -12.86 -13.12 2.70
C ASN A 9 -14.00 -12.20 2.23
N LYS A 10 -15.15 -12.25 2.92
CA LYS A 10 -16.35 -11.48 2.56
C LYS A 10 -16.08 -9.97 2.45
N PRO A 11 -15.38 -9.32 3.40
CA PRO A 11 -15.07 -7.89 3.30
C PRO A 11 -14.32 -7.50 2.03
N ASN A 12 -13.29 -8.26 1.64
CA ASN A 12 -12.47 -7.96 0.47
C ASN A 12 -13.27 -8.01 -0.83
N PHE A 13 -14.11 -9.02 -1.02
CA PHE A 13 -15.00 -9.10 -2.19
C PHE A 13 -15.99 -7.93 -2.25
N TYR A 14 -16.56 -7.54 -1.12
CA TYR A 14 -17.49 -6.41 -1.09
C TYR A 14 -16.81 -5.09 -1.42
N ARG A 15 -15.54 -4.89 -1.10
CA ARG A 15 -14.78 -3.70 -1.53
C ARG A 15 -14.71 -3.58 -3.05
N PHE A 16 -14.43 -4.68 -3.77
CA PHE A 16 -14.40 -4.69 -5.24
C PHE A 16 -15.80 -4.45 -5.83
N LEU A 17 -16.83 -5.09 -5.28
CA LEU A 17 -18.21 -4.90 -5.71
C LEU A 17 -18.67 -3.46 -5.51
N GLN A 18 -18.44 -2.87 -4.34
CA GLN A 18 -18.77 -1.47 -4.06
C GLN A 18 -18.03 -0.52 -5.00
N ALA A 19 -16.74 -0.75 -5.25
CA ALA A 19 -15.93 0.06 -6.17
C ALA A 19 -16.40 0.00 -7.64
N ARG A 20 -17.22 -0.98 -8.00
CA ARG A 20 -17.81 -1.15 -9.35
C ARG A 20 -19.34 -1.12 -9.33
N LYS A 21 -19.95 -0.46 -8.34
CA LYS A 21 -21.41 -0.27 -8.23
C LYS A 21 -22.18 -1.59 -8.31
N TRP A 22 -21.64 -2.65 -7.73
CA TRP A 22 -22.17 -4.01 -7.71
C TRP A 22 -22.26 -4.70 -9.08
N ASN A 23 -21.56 -4.21 -10.11
CA ASN A 23 -21.37 -4.94 -11.35
C ASN A 23 -20.38 -6.10 -11.14
N VAL A 24 -20.88 -7.34 -11.22
CA VAL A 24 -20.09 -8.55 -10.97
C VAL A 24 -18.95 -8.72 -11.97
N ASN A 25 -19.19 -8.48 -13.26
CA ASN A 25 -18.18 -8.69 -14.31
C ASN A 25 -17.02 -7.71 -14.16
N ASP A 26 -17.32 -6.43 -13.94
CA ASP A 26 -16.30 -5.40 -13.75
C ASP A 26 -15.51 -5.60 -12.46
N SER A 27 -16.18 -6.09 -11.40
CA SER A 27 -15.54 -6.41 -10.12
C SER A 27 -14.55 -7.56 -10.27
N ILE A 28 -14.94 -8.62 -10.99
CA ILE A 28 -14.05 -9.75 -11.29
C ILE A 28 -12.85 -9.28 -12.12
N ALA A 29 -13.06 -8.41 -13.11
CA ALA A 29 -11.97 -7.83 -13.91
C ALA A 29 -10.99 -7.03 -13.04
N MET A 30 -11.51 -6.14 -12.17
CA MET A 30 -10.69 -5.37 -11.23
C MET A 30 -9.90 -6.27 -10.28
N MET A 31 -10.53 -7.33 -9.77
CA MET A 31 -9.89 -8.28 -8.87
C MET A 31 -8.76 -9.04 -9.57
N ARG A 32 -8.97 -9.52 -10.81
CA ARG A 32 -7.92 -10.17 -11.62
C ARG A 32 -6.73 -9.25 -11.86
N ASN A 33 -6.99 -7.99 -12.22
CA ASN A 33 -5.93 -6.99 -12.42
C ASN A 33 -5.14 -6.74 -11.13
N THR A 34 -5.83 -6.72 -9.98
CA THR A 34 -5.18 -6.57 -8.68
C THR A 34 -4.28 -7.76 -8.36
N MET A 35 -4.73 -9.00 -8.62
CA MET A 35 -3.88 -10.19 -8.44
C MET A 35 -2.65 -10.17 -9.34
N GLU A 36 -2.81 -9.73 -10.60
CA GLU A 36 -1.68 -9.62 -11.52
C GLU A 36 -0.67 -8.57 -11.03
N PHE A 37 -1.15 -7.43 -10.54
CA PHE A 37 -0.30 -6.40 -9.92
C PHE A 37 0.46 -6.95 -8.70
N ARG A 38 -0.23 -7.60 -7.76
CA ARG A 38 0.39 -8.20 -6.57
C ARG A 38 1.46 -9.24 -6.93
N ARG A 39 1.20 -10.04 -7.98
CA ARG A 39 2.16 -11.01 -8.51
C ARG A 39 3.39 -10.34 -9.11
N LYS A 40 3.22 -9.24 -9.84
CA LYS A 40 4.34 -8.47 -10.44
C LYS A 40 5.22 -7.83 -9.36
N GLU A 41 4.61 -7.28 -8.31
CA GLU A 41 5.32 -6.63 -7.21
C GLU A 41 5.86 -7.60 -6.15
N GLY A 42 5.49 -8.89 -6.20
CA GLY A 42 5.96 -9.90 -5.25
C GLY A 42 5.34 -9.78 -3.85
N LEU A 43 4.16 -9.16 -3.73
CA LEU A 43 3.53 -8.86 -2.43
C LEU A 43 2.98 -10.10 -1.71
N ASP A 44 2.77 -11.19 -2.44
CA ASP A 44 2.17 -12.42 -1.92
C ASP A 44 3.20 -13.44 -1.42
N GLU A 45 4.50 -13.13 -1.47
CA GLU A 45 5.54 -13.97 -0.89
C GLU A 45 5.55 -13.79 0.63
N LEU A 46 5.18 -14.83 1.37
CA LEU A 46 5.11 -14.79 2.84
C LEU A 46 6.35 -15.45 3.44
N ILE A 47 6.81 -14.90 4.57
CA ILE A 47 7.83 -15.49 5.44
C ILE A 47 7.18 -15.76 6.80
N ASP A 48 7.47 -16.91 7.38
CA ASP A 48 7.04 -17.22 8.74
C ASP A 48 7.86 -16.41 9.74
N THR A 49 7.18 -15.54 10.49
CA THR A 49 7.77 -14.81 11.61
C THR A 49 7.19 -15.33 12.93
N PRO A 50 7.82 -15.05 14.09
CA PRO A 50 7.25 -15.42 15.39
C PRO A 50 5.84 -14.86 15.66
N LEU A 51 5.42 -13.81 14.94
CA LEU A 51 4.11 -13.18 15.04
C LEU A 51 3.11 -13.68 13.98
N GLY A 52 3.54 -14.60 13.11
CA GLY A 52 2.74 -15.18 12.02
C GLY A 52 3.32 -14.94 10.62
N PRO A 53 2.67 -15.48 9.57
CA PRO A 53 3.08 -15.27 8.19
C PRO A 53 2.98 -13.79 7.80
N THR A 54 4.10 -13.19 7.41
CA THR A 54 4.19 -11.76 7.03
C THR A 54 4.70 -11.64 5.59
N PRO A 55 4.21 -10.69 4.78
CA PRO A 55 4.78 -10.43 3.46
C PRO A 55 6.28 -10.14 3.53
N ARG A 56 7.08 -10.91 2.78
CA ARG A 56 8.53 -10.76 2.60
C ARG A 56 8.90 -9.33 2.27
N PHE A 57 8.13 -8.72 1.37
CA PHE A 57 8.31 -7.35 0.94
C PHE A 57 8.33 -6.34 2.11
N LEU A 58 7.53 -6.56 3.16
CA LEU A 58 7.52 -5.67 4.32
C LEU A 58 8.81 -5.72 5.14
N LEU A 59 9.52 -6.85 5.11
CA LEU A 59 10.75 -7.09 5.86
C LEU A 59 12.00 -6.68 5.08
N GLU A 60 12.01 -6.92 3.77
CA GLU A 60 13.20 -6.71 2.93
C GLU A 60 13.30 -5.29 2.38
N PHE A 61 12.18 -4.57 2.26
CA PHE A 61 12.21 -3.22 1.69
C PHE A 61 12.79 -2.21 2.69
N VAL A 62 14.00 -1.74 2.41
CA VAL A 62 14.69 -0.69 3.19
C VAL A 62 14.70 0.61 2.38
N TYR A 63 14.21 1.68 3.00
CA TYR A 63 14.08 3.00 2.37
C TYR A 63 14.81 4.09 3.19
N PRO A 64 16.16 4.11 3.19
CA PRO A 64 16.95 5.03 4.03
C PRO A 64 16.72 6.51 3.69
N GLU A 65 16.43 6.84 2.44
CA GLU A 65 16.19 8.19 1.95
C GLU A 65 14.84 8.79 2.42
N ILE A 66 13.98 8.01 3.09
CA ILE A 66 12.67 8.46 3.58
C ILE A 66 12.74 9.73 4.41
N LYS A 67 13.83 9.95 5.15
CA LYS A 67 14.01 11.15 6.00
C LYS A 67 14.13 12.42 5.15
N ALA A 68 14.88 12.34 4.03
CA ALA A 68 15.02 13.46 3.10
C ALA A 68 13.71 13.71 2.35
N ILE A 69 13.03 12.63 1.93
CA ILE A 69 11.72 12.73 1.27
C ILE A 69 10.68 13.36 2.19
N LYS A 70 10.60 12.93 3.47
CA LYS A 70 9.66 13.51 4.42
C LYS A 70 9.90 14.98 4.73
N ALA A 71 11.13 15.47 4.58
CA ALA A 71 11.43 16.89 4.74
C ALA A 71 10.87 17.73 3.58
N ALA A 72 10.88 17.19 2.35
CA ALA A 72 10.34 17.85 1.15
C ALA A 72 8.84 17.55 0.90
N TYR A 73 8.33 16.45 1.46
CA TYR A 73 6.95 15.99 1.31
C TYR A 73 6.41 15.45 2.64
N ASN A 74 5.58 16.26 3.28
CA ASN A 74 5.08 15.97 4.61
C ASN A 74 3.80 15.10 4.56
N PHE A 75 3.96 13.80 4.81
CA PHE A 75 2.84 12.89 5.03
C PHE A 75 3.02 12.06 6.31
N THR A 76 1.93 11.80 7.04
CA THR A 76 1.96 11.00 8.26
C THR A 76 0.59 10.45 8.64
N HIS A 77 0.54 9.26 9.23
CA HIS A 77 -0.60 8.86 10.04
C HIS A 77 -0.49 9.50 11.42
N HIS A 78 -1.60 9.99 11.96
CA HIS A 78 -1.63 10.49 13.33
C HIS A 78 -3.00 10.26 13.95
N LYS A 79 -3.03 9.42 15.00
CA LYS A 79 -4.24 9.07 15.77
C LYS A 79 -5.33 8.42 14.90
N MET A 80 -6.53 8.31 15.47
CA MET A 80 -7.71 7.72 14.87
C MET A 80 -8.87 8.72 14.94
N ASP A 81 -9.84 8.58 14.04
CA ASP A 81 -11.09 9.32 14.09
C ASP A 81 -12.04 8.76 15.17
N LYS A 82 -13.22 9.36 15.30
CA LYS A 82 -14.26 8.91 16.26
C LYS A 82 -14.77 7.49 15.98
N SER A 83 -14.56 6.98 14.76
CA SER A 83 -14.98 5.65 14.32
C SER A 83 -13.84 4.62 14.45
N GLY A 84 -12.67 5.02 14.99
CA GLY A 84 -11.50 4.16 15.13
C GLY A 84 -10.65 4.04 13.86
N ARG A 85 -10.93 4.79 12.79
CA ARG A 85 -10.17 4.72 11.53
C ARG A 85 -8.86 5.50 11.66
N PRO A 86 -7.72 4.96 11.21
CA PRO A 86 -6.47 5.69 11.22
C PRO A 86 -6.56 6.93 10.31
N VAL A 87 -6.11 8.08 10.80
CA VAL A 87 -6.14 9.33 10.04
C VAL A 87 -4.81 9.57 9.36
N TYR A 88 -4.83 9.60 8.03
CA TYR A 88 -3.70 9.95 7.18
C TYR A 88 -3.73 11.45 6.84
N PHE A 89 -2.64 12.15 7.12
CA PHE A 89 -2.43 13.55 6.77
C PHE A 89 -1.45 13.64 5.61
N ASP A 90 -1.88 14.33 4.55
CA ASP A 90 -1.09 14.55 3.35
C ASP A 90 -1.04 16.06 3.03
N ARG A 91 0.14 16.67 3.12
CA ARG A 91 0.33 18.11 2.88
C ARG A 91 0.91 18.37 1.50
N LEU A 92 0.05 18.27 0.48
CA LEU A 92 0.41 18.55 -0.90
C LEU A 92 0.80 20.02 -1.16
N GLY A 93 0.32 20.97 -0.36
CA GLY A 93 0.66 22.40 -0.51
C GLY A 93 2.12 22.73 -0.18
N ASP A 94 2.74 21.94 0.70
CA ASP A 94 4.15 22.10 1.12
C ASP A 94 5.10 21.20 0.30
N LEU A 95 4.60 20.57 -0.77
CA LEU A 95 5.35 19.61 -1.58
C LEU A 95 6.41 20.32 -2.44
N ASP A 96 7.68 20.07 -2.17
CA ASP A 96 8.77 20.48 -3.05
C ASP A 96 9.28 19.30 -3.89
N TYR A 97 8.65 19.11 -5.05
CA TYR A 97 9.03 18.07 -6.01
C TYR A 97 10.49 18.22 -6.49
N LYS A 98 10.99 19.46 -6.68
CA LYS A 98 12.37 19.68 -7.13
C LYS A 98 13.37 19.20 -6.10
N SER A 99 13.09 19.43 -4.82
CA SER A 99 13.91 18.92 -3.72
C SER A 99 13.77 17.42 -3.57
N MET A 100 12.60 16.81 -3.80
CA MET A 100 12.49 15.34 -3.80
C MET A 100 13.36 14.67 -4.87
N THR A 101 13.36 15.21 -6.09
CA THR A 101 14.19 14.67 -7.17
C THR A 101 15.69 14.91 -6.95
N LYS A 102 16.06 16.02 -6.29
CA LYS A 102 17.48 16.43 -6.09
C LYS A 102 18.12 15.94 -4.78
N ALA A 103 17.38 15.91 -3.68
CA ALA A 103 17.93 15.85 -2.31
C ALA A 103 18.15 14.43 -1.73
N GLY A 104 18.24 13.40 -2.57
CA GLY A 104 18.47 12.05 -2.04
C GLY A 104 18.38 10.88 -3.01
N GLY A 105 18.30 11.10 -4.33
CA GLY A 105 18.41 10.02 -5.31
C GLY A 105 17.27 9.00 -5.32
N SER A 106 16.10 9.31 -4.74
CA SER A 106 14.94 8.43 -4.90
C SER A 106 14.35 8.63 -6.30
N SER A 107 14.28 7.56 -7.08
CA SER A 107 13.44 7.54 -8.28
C SER A 107 11.96 7.59 -7.88
N GLU A 108 11.11 8.04 -8.80
CA GLU A 108 9.64 8.00 -8.63
C GLU A 108 9.17 6.58 -8.33
N GLU A 109 9.79 5.58 -8.96
CA GLU A 109 9.52 4.16 -8.72
C GLU A 109 9.78 3.75 -7.26
N ARG A 110 10.85 4.27 -6.64
CA ARG A 110 11.15 3.96 -5.24
C ARG A 110 10.17 4.64 -4.27
N VAL A 111 9.72 5.85 -4.58
CA VAL A 111 8.66 6.53 -3.84
C VAL A 111 7.35 5.75 -3.95
N LEU A 112 6.98 5.31 -5.16
CA LEU A 112 5.81 4.46 -5.37
C LEU A 112 5.93 3.13 -4.62
N LYS A 113 7.11 2.50 -4.63
CA LYS A 113 7.36 1.26 -3.91
C LYS A 113 7.24 1.44 -2.39
N TYR A 114 7.66 2.59 -1.86
CA TYR A 114 7.40 2.96 -0.48
C TYR A 114 5.90 3.09 -0.19
N PHE A 115 5.11 3.70 -1.08
CA PHE A 115 3.66 3.78 -0.90
C PHE A 115 2.95 2.43 -1.00
N ILE A 116 3.45 1.51 -1.82
CA ILE A 116 2.97 0.12 -1.84
C ILE A 116 3.26 -0.54 -0.50
N TRP A 117 4.50 -0.42 0.01
CA TRP A 117 4.89 -0.94 1.34
C TRP A 117 4.02 -0.35 2.44
N TYR A 118 3.77 0.96 2.39
CA TYR A 118 2.96 1.67 3.35
C TYR A 118 1.51 1.18 3.34
N SER A 119 0.94 1.01 2.14
CA SER A 119 -0.42 0.52 1.96
C SER A 119 -0.59 -0.89 2.53
N GLU A 120 0.37 -1.79 2.29
CA GLU A 120 0.33 -3.14 2.88
C GLU A 120 0.54 -3.15 4.39
N ALA A 121 1.40 -2.28 4.93
CA ALA A 121 1.57 -2.18 6.38
C ALA A 121 0.30 -1.66 7.08
N THR A 122 -0.53 -0.88 6.38
CA THR A 122 -1.80 -0.35 6.88
C THR A 122 -3.02 -1.18 6.49
N TRP A 123 -2.82 -2.28 5.76
CA TRP A 123 -3.92 -3.06 5.22
C TRP A 123 -4.62 -3.86 6.33
N GLU A 124 -5.85 -3.47 6.66
CA GLU A 124 -6.78 -4.19 7.54
C GLU A 124 -7.73 -5.11 6.76
#